data_AF-A0A662GRN2-F1
#
_entry.id   AF-A0A662GRN2-F1
#
_cell.length_a   1.000
_cell.length_b   1.000
_cell.length_c   1.000
_cell.angle_alpha   90.00
_cell.angle_beta   90.00
_cell.angle_gamma   90.00
#
_symmetry.space_group_name_H-M   'P 1'
#
loop_
_entity.id
_entity.type
_entity.pdbx_description
1 polymer ?
#
loop_
_entity_poly.entity_id
_entity_poly.type
_entity_poly.pdbx_seq_one_letter_code
_entity_poly.pdbx_strand_id
1 'polypeptide(L)'
;MFWDEVVEKEPIYIDKIYSLVNTPNHNYIIEGFICQNSSTSLELGIDIGYIDLVVQIGSPKSVTRCLQRIGRSGHRMHEVSKGRLICVDRDDIVECSVMVREAYRGHLDKIHIPKNALDVLAQHILGMAIEKKWTVDEAYSLVKRSYCYRDLTKKDFLNVLKYLSGNYSILEHYRVYGKIWFDPEDEVFGRRGKYARVIYALNIGTIPDEVSVKVFTTKGKYVGNIEEEFLERLVPGDRFILGGKVYEYIRSRAFKAYVKPAFDMKPTVPSWFSE
;
A
#
# COMPACT_ATOMS: atom_id res chain seq x y z
N MET A 1 -16.27 -14.49 -25.79
CA MET A 1 -17.27 -15.43 -25.24
C MET A 1 -17.04 -15.50 -23.74
N PHE A 2 -17.89 -14.80 -22.98
CA PHE A 2 -18.06 -15.01 -21.55
C PHE A 2 -19.08 -16.15 -21.37
N TRP A 3 -18.96 -16.87 -20.26
CA TRP A 3 -19.67 -18.11 -19.89
C TRP A 3 -19.12 -19.37 -20.58
N ASP A 4 -18.32 -20.14 -19.84
CA ASP A 4 -18.74 -21.53 -19.66
C ASP A 4 -19.75 -21.47 -18.51
N GLU A 5 -20.91 -22.08 -18.71
CA GLU A 5 -22.13 -21.92 -17.92
C GLU A 5 -21.87 -22.03 -16.42
N VAL A 6 -22.67 -21.32 -15.61
CA VAL A 6 -22.88 -21.74 -14.22
C VAL A 6 -23.47 -23.15 -14.30
N VAL A 7 -22.61 -24.15 -14.22
CA VAL A 7 -22.96 -25.57 -14.40
C VAL A 7 -23.96 -26.00 -13.34
N GLU A 8 -23.92 -25.34 -12.18
CA GLU A 8 -24.72 -25.66 -11.02
C GLU A 8 -24.83 -24.44 -10.09
N LYS A 9 -26.03 -24.21 -9.55
CA LYS A 9 -26.30 -23.20 -8.53
C LYS A 9 -27.05 -23.85 -7.38
N GLU A 10 -26.32 -24.37 -6.42
CA GLU A 10 -26.89 -24.91 -5.20
C GLU A 10 -26.93 -23.84 -4.09
N PRO A 11 -28.12 -23.51 -3.55
CA PRO A 11 -28.20 -22.73 -2.33
C PRO A 11 -27.69 -23.59 -1.16
N ILE A 12 -26.55 -23.19 -0.59
CA ILE A 12 -26.05 -23.79 0.65
C ILE A 12 -26.70 -23.05 1.81
N TYR A 13 -27.58 -23.75 2.52
CA TYR A 13 -28.12 -23.27 3.78
C TYR A 13 -27.12 -23.63 4.88
N ILE A 14 -26.63 -22.60 5.57
CA ILE A 14 -25.67 -22.79 6.66
C ILE A 14 -26.47 -23.13 7.92
N ASP A 15 -26.58 -24.42 8.21
CA ASP A 15 -27.36 -24.93 9.35
C ASP A 15 -26.70 -24.65 10.71
N LYS A 16 -25.40 -24.33 10.70
CA LYS A 16 -24.60 -24.09 11.90
C LYS A 16 -23.73 -22.85 11.73
N ILE A 17 -23.94 -21.87 12.60
CA ILE A 17 -23.06 -20.72 12.77
C ILE A 17 -22.04 -21.08 13.84
N TYR A 18 -20.78 -21.19 13.46
CA TYR A 18 -19.70 -21.48 14.39
C TYR A 18 -19.15 -20.18 14.95
N SER A 19 -19.15 -20.05 16.27
CA SER A 19 -18.48 -18.96 16.97
C SER A 19 -16.98 -19.23 17.04
N LEU A 20 -16.18 -18.19 16.76
CA LEU A 20 -14.73 -18.23 16.87
C LEU A 20 -14.33 -18.45 18.34
N VAL A 21 -13.77 -19.62 18.66
CA VAL A 21 -13.11 -19.83 19.96
C VAL A 21 -11.70 -19.29 19.85
N ASN A 22 -11.45 -18.13 20.45
CA ASN A 22 -10.11 -17.55 20.51
C ASN A 22 -9.21 -18.43 21.38
N THR A 23 -8.17 -19.01 20.79
CA THR A 23 -7.16 -19.75 21.55
C THR A 23 -6.06 -18.80 22.05
N PRO A 24 -5.30 -19.14 23.10
CA PRO A 24 -4.23 -18.29 23.64
C PRO A 24 -3.17 -17.85 22.61
N ASN A 25 -3.08 -18.54 21.47
CA ASN A 25 -2.11 -18.30 20.40
C ASN A 25 -2.69 -17.53 19.18
N HIS A 26 -3.88 -16.92 19.29
CA HIS A 26 -4.56 -16.22 18.19
C HIS A 26 -5.00 -17.12 17.01
N ASN A 27 -5.03 -18.44 17.21
CA ASN A 27 -5.62 -19.39 16.28
C ASN A 27 -7.08 -19.68 16.68
N TYR A 28 -7.89 -20.12 15.74
CA TYR A 28 -9.28 -20.53 15.98
C TYR A 28 -9.41 -22.02 15.70
N ILE A 29 -10.19 -22.76 16.49
CA ILE A 29 -10.53 -24.15 16.17
C ILE A 29 -11.98 -24.21 15.72
N ILE A 30 -12.22 -24.73 14.51
CA ILE A 30 -13.56 -24.90 13.94
C ILE A 30 -13.68 -26.37 13.53
N GLU A 31 -14.55 -27.15 14.19
CA GLU A 31 -14.79 -28.58 13.88
C GLU A 31 -13.48 -29.42 13.77
N GLY A 32 -12.49 -29.12 14.62
CA GLY A 32 -11.19 -29.81 14.64
C GLY A 32 -10.13 -29.25 13.67
N PHE A 33 -10.48 -28.26 12.85
CA PHE A 33 -9.52 -27.53 12.02
C PHE A 33 -8.90 -26.37 12.80
N ILE A 34 -7.58 -26.24 12.75
CA ILE A 34 -6.87 -25.06 13.24
C ILE A 34 -6.87 -24.02 12.12
N CYS A 35 -7.52 -22.90 12.36
CA CYS A 35 -7.65 -21.79 11.43
C CYS A 35 -6.84 -20.58 11.92
N GLN A 36 -6.22 -19.87 10.99
CA GLN A 36 -5.54 -18.62 11.25
C GLN A 36 -6.00 -17.57 10.24
N ASN A 37 -6.41 -16.41 10.73
CA ASN A 37 -6.76 -15.29 9.87
C ASN A 37 -5.49 -14.50 9.56
N SER A 38 -5.34 -14.08 8.32
CA SER A 38 -4.27 -13.17 7.92
C SER A 38 -4.73 -12.20 6.84
N SER A 39 -4.07 -11.04 6.81
CA SER A 39 -4.17 -10.06 5.74
C SER A 39 -3.11 -10.35 4.65
N THR A 40 -2.35 -9.36 4.21
CA THR A 40 -1.32 -9.48 3.16
C THR A 40 -0.01 -10.08 3.66
N SER A 41 0.18 -10.20 4.98
CA SER A 41 1.44 -10.64 5.60
C SER A 41 1.86 -12.07 5.26
N LEU A 42 0.93 -12.92 4.79
CA LEU A 42 1.21 -14.30 4.35
C LEU A 42 1.33 -14.47 2.83
N GLU A 43 1.37 -13.37 2.07
CA GLU A 43 1.69 -13.40 0.64
C GLU A 43 3.18 -13.76 0.42
N LEU A 44 4.05 -13.22 1.27
CA LEU A 44 5.49 -13.47 1.26
C LEU A 44 5.80 -14.86 1.84
N GLY A 45 6.87 -15.47 1.32
CA GLY A 45 7.29 -16.88 1.46
C GLY A 45 7.57 -17.43 2.87
N ILE A 46 6.79 -17.05 3.86
CA ILE A 46 6.82 -17.59 5.22
C ILE A 46 6.20 -18.98 5.16
N ASP A 47 6.99 -19.98 5.51
CA ASP A 47 6.52 -21.35 5.70
C ASP A 47 5.90 -21.46 7.10
N ILE A 48 4.57 -21.44 7.18
CA ILE A 48 3.82 -21.58 8.44
C ILE A 48 3.57 -23.07 8.74
N GLY A 49 4.17 -23.98 7.97
CA GLY A 49 3.91 -25.40 8.04
C GLY A 49 2.76 -25.81 7.13
N TYR A 50 2.04 -26.85 7.54
CA TYR A 50 1.12 -27.57 6.67
C TYR A 50 -0.28 -26.94 6.67
N ILE A 51 -0.65 -26.29 5.56
CA ILE A 51 -1.98 -25.71 5.34
C ILE A 51 -2.74 -26.60 4.35
N ASP A 52 -3.90 -27.12 4.77
CA ASP A 52 -4.73 -27.97 3.91
C ASP A 52 -5.58 -27.17 2.91
N LEU A 53 -5.99 -25.96 3.29
CA LEU A 53 -6.93 -25.14 2.53
C LEU A 53 -6.69 -23.65 2.78
N VAL A 54 -6.70 -22.87 1.70
CA VAL A 54 -6.73 -21.41 1.76
C VAL A 54 -8.13 -20.92 1.41
N VAL A 55 -8.74 -20.13 2.30
CA VAL A 55 -10.01 -19.46 2.05
C VAL A 55 -9.75 -17.98 1.83
N GLN A 56 -10.00 -17.52 0.61
CA GLN A 56 -9.84 -16.13 0.18
C GLN A 56 -11.19 -15.43 0.26
N ILE A 57 -11.35 -14.48 1.18
CA ILE A 57 -12.56 -13.66 1.30
C ILE A 57 -12.38 -12.41 0.44
N GLY A 58 -13.28 -12.19 -0.50
CA GLY A 58 -13.19 -11.11 -1.47
C GLY A 58 -12.10 -11.31 -2.52
N SER A 59 -12.16 -10.53 -3.59
CA SER A 59 -11.15 -10.52 -4.64
C SER A 59 -9.83 -9.93 -4.13
N PRO A 60 -8.69 -10.63 -4.31
CA PRO A 60 -7.36 -10.09 -3.99
C PRO A 60 -6.86 -9.05 -5.02
N LYS A 61 -7.67 -8.71 -6.03
CA LYS A 61 -7.39 -7.73 -7.11
C LYS A 61 -6.16 -8.05 -7.99
N SER A 62 -5.59 -9.24 -7.87
CA SER A 62 -4.45 -9.72 -8.68
C SER A 62 -4.45 -11.24 -8.78
N VAL A 63 -4.22 -11.75 -9.99
CA VAL A 63 -4.09 -13.20 -10.27
C VAL A 63 -2.88 -13.76 -9.53
N THR A 64 -1.76 -13.05 -9.59
CA THR A 64 -0.49 -13.42 -8.96
C THR A 64 -0.65 -13.51 -7.45
N ARG A 65 -1.30 -12.52 -6.83
CA ARG A 65 -1.59 -12.52 -5.39
C ARG A 65 -2.49 -13.69 -5.01
N CYS A 66 -3.53 -13.98 -5.80
CA CYS A 66 -4.41 -15.12 -5.58
C CYS A 66 -3.63 -16.44 -5.59
N LEU A 67 -2.80 -16.66 -6.61
CA LEU A 67 -1.99 -17.87 -6.74
C LEU A 67 -0.94 -18.00 -5.64
N GLN A 68 -0.28 -16.90 -5.25
CA GLN A 68 0.68 -16.91 -4.14
C GLN A 68 0.01 -17.27 -2.82
N ARG A 69 -1.18 -16.73 -2.54
CA ARG A 69 -1.97 -17.05 -1.35
C ARG A 69 -2.42 -18.51 -1.36
N ILE A 70 -3.05 -18.97 -2.44
CA ILE A 70 -3.55 -20.36 -2.57
C ILE A 70 -2.40 -21.37 -2.56
N GLY A 71 -1.26 -21.03 -3.15
CA GLY A 71 -0.06 -21.86 -3.15
C GLY A 71 0.51 -22.17 -1.76
N ARG A 72 0.03 -21.49 -0.71
CA ARG A 72 0.35 -21.84 0.69
C ARG A 72 -0.33 -23.15 1.12
N SER A 73 -1.45 -23.52 0.51
CA SER A 73 -2.08 -24.83 0.71
C SER A 73 -1.33 -25.91 -0.04
N GLY A 74 -1.13 -27.06 0.61
CA GLY A 74 -0.50 -28.23 0.00
C GLY A 74 0.92 -27.93 -0.49
N HIS A 75 1.68 -27.14 0.27
CA HIS A 75 3.03 -26.66 -0.09
C HIS A 75 4.08 -27.78 0.02
N ARG A 76 3.87 -28.86 -0.74
CA ARG A 76 4.75 -30.01 -0.90
C ARG A 76 4.83 -30.39 -2.38
N MET A 77 5.97 -30.94 -2.78
CA MET A 77 6.14 -31.42 -4.15
C MET A 77 5.09 -32.50 -4.44
N HIS A 78 4.36 -32.34 -5.56
CA HIS A 78 3.28 -33.23 -6.02
C HIS A 78 1.94 -33.15 -5.25
N GLU A 79 1.80 -32.28 -4.25
CA GLU A 79 0.49 -32.01 -3.65
C GLU A 79 -0.28 -30.94 -4.45
N VAL A 80 -1.62 -31.02 -4.40
CA VAL A 80 -2.51 -30.05 -5.07
C VAL A 80 -2.84 -28.93 -4.09
N SER A 81 -2.49 -27.69 -4.44
CA SER A 81 -2.92 -26.52 -3.69
C SER A 81 -4.43 -26.32 -3.78
N LYS A 82 -5.10 -26.26 -2.62
CA LYS A 82 -6.54 -26.08 -2.53
C LYS A 82 -6.87 -24.67 -2.07
N GLY A 83 -7.59 -23.95 -2.92
CA GLY A 83 -8.15 -22.62 -2.63
C GLY A 83 -9.67 -22.60 -2.73
N ARG A 84 -10.32 -21.75 -1.93
CA ARG A 84 -11.74 -21.40 -2.05
C ARG A 84 -11.87 -19.88 -2.00
N LEU A 85 -12.48 -19.28 -3.03
CA LEU A 85 -12.79 -17.85 -3.05
C LEU A 85 -14.24 -17.66 -2.60
N ILE A 86 -14.46 -16.84 -1.58
CA ILE A 86 -15.77 -16.45 -1.08
C ILE A 86 -16.02 -15.01 -1.52
N CYS A 87 -16.92 -14.84 -2.49
CA CYS A 87 -17.25 -13.52 -3.00
C CYS A 87 -18.27 -12.83 -2.08
N VAL A 88 -18.08 -11.54 -1.82
CA VAL A 88 -18.92 -10.76 -0.88
C VAL A 88 -20.03 -9.97 -1.56
N ASP A 89 -19.88 -9.70 -2.87
CA ASP A 89 -20.88 -9.00 -3.68
C ASP A 89 -20.86 -9.50 -5.14
N ARG A 90 -21.70 -8.90 -6.00
CA ARG A 90 -21.86 -9.32 -7.40
C ARG A 90 -20.67 -8.96 -8.27
N ASP A 91 -20.04 -7.82 -8.04
CA ASP A 91 -18.89 -7.37 -8.83
C ASP A 91 -17.66 -8.23 -8.51
N ASP A 92 -17.55 -8.61 -7.25
CA ASP A 92 -16.55 -9.52 -6.72
C ASP A 92 -16.62 -10.92 -7.35
N ILE A 93 -17.83 -11.44 -7.60
CA ILE A 93 -18.03 -12.71 -8.32
C ILE A 93 -17.44 -12.63 -9.73
N VAL A 94 -17.72 -11.54 -10.46
CA VAL A 94 -17.22 -11.36 -11.83
C VAL A 94 -15.70 -11.31 -11.83
N GLU A 95 -15.12 -10.54 -10.92
CA GLU A 95 -13.67 -10.39 -10.81
C GLU A 95 -12.98 -11.70 -10.42
N CYS A 96 -13.46 -12.38 -9.38
CA CYS A 96 -12.91 -13.66 -8.94
C CYS A 96 -13.02 -14.73 -10.02
N SER A 97 -14.13 -14.76 -10.77
CA SER A 97 -14.31 -15.72 -11.87
C SER A 97 -13.31 -15.52 -13.00
N VAL A 98 -13.08 -14.26 -13.41
CA VAL A 98 -12.06 -13.92 -14.40
C VAL A 98 -10.67 -14.28 -13.88
N MET A 99 -10.37 -13.94 -12.63
CA MET A 99 -9.08 -14.20 -12.00
C MET A 99 -8.76 -15.70 -11.96
N VAL A 100 -9.70 -16.55 -11.54
CA VAL A 100 -9.53 -18.01 -11.52
C VAL A 100 -9.30 -18.56 -12.93
N ARG A 101 -10.03 -18.05 -13.93
CA ARG A 101 -9.83 -18.45 -15.33
C ARG A 101 -8.42 -18.11 -15.83
N GLU A 102 -7.96 -16.89 -15.61
CA GLU A 102 -6.62 -16.47 -16.01
C GLU A 102 -5.53 -17.24 -15.25
N ALA A 103 -5.76 -17.55 -13.97
CA ALA A 103 -4.88 -18.42 -13.18
C ALA A 103 -4.73 -19.82 -13.81
N TYR A 104 -5.84 -20.48 -14.19
CA TYR A 104 -5.79 -21.78 -14.88
C TYR A 104 -5.12 -21.72 -16.26
N ARG A 105 -5.15 -20.56 -16.92
CA ARG A 105 -4.44 -20.33 -18.19
C ARG A 105 -2.98 -19.98 -18.01
N GLY A 106 -2.49 -19.82 -16.78
CA GLY A 106 -1.13 -19.35 -16.50
C GLY A 106 -0.91 -17.88 -16.87
N HIS A 107 -1.98 -17.10 -17.06
CA HIS A 107 -1.91 -15.70 -17.39
C HIS A 107 -1.77 -14.87 -16.11
N LEU A 108 -0.51 -14.49 -15.81
CA LEU A 108 -0.18 -13.68 -14.65
C LEU A 108 -0.24 -12.18 -14.94
N ASP A 109 -0.32 -11.38 -13.88
CA ASP A 109 -0.33 -9.92 -13.98
C ASP A 109 0.99 -9.43 -14.60
N LYS A 110 0.91 -8.41 -15.46
CA LYS A 110 2.10 -7.77 -16.01
C LYS A 110 2.80 -6.97 -14.90
N ILE A 111 4.07 -7.28 -14.66
CA ILE A 111 4.89 -6.51 -13.73
C ILE A 111 5.33 -5.22 -14.42
N HIS A 112 4.87 -4.09 -13.90
CA HIS A 112 5.41 -2.78 -14.25
C HIS A 112 6.46 -2.38 -13.22
N ILE A 113 7.71 -2.19 -13.68
CA ILE A 113 8.80 -1.74 -12.82
C ILE A 113 8.99 -0.23 -13.08
N PRO A 114 8.73 0.64 -12.08
CA PRO A 114 8.96 2.07 -12.22
C PRO A 114 10.41 2.36 -12.60
N LYS A 115 10.60 3.22 -13.60
CA LYS A 115 11.94 3.65 -14.07
C LYS A 115 12.15 5.11 -13.74
N ASN A 116 13.39 5.47 -13.41
CA ASN A 116 13.82 6.84 -13.13
C ASN A 116 12.95 7.53 -12.07
N ALA A 117 12.56 6.82 -11.01
CA ALA A 117 11.92 7.41 -9.83
C ALA A 117 12.92 8.32 -9.11
N LEU A 118 12.89 9.62 -9.43
CA LEU A 118 13.89 10.61 -9.00
C LEU A 118 13.77 10.96 -7.51
N ASP A 119 12.58 10.81 -6.94
CA ASP A 119 12.28 10.90 -5.52
C ASP A 119 12.99 9.80 -4.71
N VAL A 120 12.88 8.54 -5.14
CA VAL A 120 13.59 7.41 -4.53
C VAL A 120 15.10 7.57 -4.73
N LEU A 121 15.52 8.08 -5.89
CA LEU A 121 16.93 8.39 -6.16
C LEU A 121 17.46 9.48 -5.22
N ALA A 122 16.67 10.52 -4.95
CA ALA A 122 17.06 11.60 -4.04
C ALA A 122 17.33 11.06 -2.63
N GLN A 123 16.48 10.17 -2.13
CA GLN A 123 16.72 9.46 -0.87
C GLN A 123 17.99 8.61 -0.92
N HIS A 124 18.20 7.86 -2.00
CA HIS A 124 19.40 7.04 -2.16
C HIS A 124 20.68 7.88 -2.16
N ILE A 125 20.72 9.01 -2.89
CA ILE A 125 21.85 9.94 -2.94
C ILE A 125 22.16 10.53 -1.56
N LEU A 126 21.13 10.87 -0.76
CA LEU A 126 21.35 11.28 0.63
C LEU A 126 22.04 10.19 1.45
N GLY A 127 21.62 8.93 1.30
CA GLY A 127 22.29 7.77 1.89
C GLY A 127 23.74 7.64 1.45
N MET A 128 24.01 7.74 0.15
CA MET A 128 25.38 7.73 -0.41
C MET A 128 26.24 8.83 0.22
N ALA A 129 25.71 10.05 0.29
CA ALA A 129 26.40 11.22 0.83
C ALA A 129 26.73 11.07 2.34
N ILE A 130 25.90 10.35 3.10
CA ILE A 130 26.12 10.05 4.53
C ILE A 130 27.27 9.06 4.73
N GLU A 131 27.42 8.10 3.81
CA GLU A 131 28.42 7.04 3.90
C GLU A 131 29.83 7.56 3.64
N LYS A 132 30.02 8.25 2.51
CA LYS A 132 31.30 8.87 2.15
C LYS A 132 31.11 10.07 1.23
N LYS A 133 32.21 10.75 0.92
CA LYS A 133 32.25 11.69 -0.20
C LYS A 133 32.29 10.90 -1.50
N TRP A 134 31.55 11.36 -2.51
CA TRP A 134 31.48 10.74 -3.82
C TRP A 134 31.83 11.76 -4.91
N THR A 135 32.48 11.29 -5.96
CA THR A 135 32.50 12.00 -7.24
C THR A 135 31.17 11.76 -7.97
N VAL A 136 30.73 12.72 -8.78
CA VAL A 136 29.50 12.61 -9.58
C VAL A 136 29.55 11.40 -10.49
N ASP A 137 30.68 11.17 -11.16
CA ASP A 137 30.82 10.06 -12.11
C ASP A 137 30.81 8.68 -11.43
N GLU A 138 31.48 8.53 -10.29
CA GLU A 138 31.45 7.28 -9.51
C GLU A 138 30.02 6.96 -9.06
N ALA A 139 29.32 7.97 -8.50
CA ALA A 139 27.97 7.79 -8.01
C ALA A 139 26.96 7.52 -9.15
N TYR A 140 27.05 8.27 -10.26
CA TYR A 140 26.21 8.07 -11.43
C TYR A 140 26.40 6.67 -12.03
N SER A 141 27.66 6.24 -12.17
CA SER A 141 27.99 4.90 -12.66
C SER A 141 27.43 3.81 -11.76
N LEU A 142 27.51 3.99 -10.43
CA LEU A 142 26.93 3.07 -9.46
C LEU A 142 25.41 2.94 -9.63
N VAL A 143 24.71 4.08 -9.67
CA VAL A 143 23.24 4.15 -9.77
C VAL A 143 22.75 3.49 -11.06
N LYS A 144 23.45 3.72 -12.18
CA LYS A 144 23.10 3.13 -13.48
C LYS A 144 23.22 1.62 -13.56
N ARG A 145 23.89 0.96 -12.60
CA ARG A 145 23.91 -0.52 -12.51
C ARG A 145 22.55 -1.08 -12.11
N SER A 146 21.69 -0.29 -11.49
CA SER A 146 20.31 -0.68 -11.19
C SER A 146 19.45 -0.69 -12.45
N TYR A 147 18.64 -1.73 -12.63
CA TYR A 147 17.68 -1.83 -13.73
C TYR A 147 16.78 -0.59 -13.83
N CYS A 148 16.32 -0.06 -12.70
CA CYS A 148 15.38 1.07 -12.65
C CYS A 148 16.00 2.40 -13.12
N TYR A 149 17.34 2.52 -13.12
CA TYR A 149 18.06 3.75 -13.47
C TYR A 149 19.03 3.57 -14.65
N ARG A 150 18.99 2.43 -15.35
CA ARG A 150 19.85 2.15 -16.52
C ARG A 150 19.72 3.19 -17.64
N ASP A 151 18.54 3.80 -17.74
CA ASP A 151 18.18 4.80 -18.75
C ASP A 151 18.25 6.24 -18.17
N LEU A 152 18.75 6.42 -16.94
CA LEU A 152 18.89 7.73 -16.29
C LEU A 152 19.93 8.59 -17.02
N THR A 153 19.55 9.83 -17.34
CA THR A 153 20.48 10.78 -17.98
C THR A 153 21.41 11.43 -16.95
N LYS A 154 22.66 11.76 -17.32
CA LYS A 154 23.58 12.49 -16.42
C LYS A 154 23.00 13.85 -16.03
N LYS A 155 22.22 14.48 -16.93
CA LYS A 155 21.49 15.73 -16.66
C LYS A 155 20.50 15.58 -15.51
N ASP A 156 19.66 14.55 -15.52
CA ASP A 156 18.67 14.34 -14.46
C ASP A 156 19.35 14.00 -13.14
N PHE A 157 20.42 13.20 -13.16
CA PHE A 157 21.23 12.92 -11.97
C PHE A 157 21.80 14.21 -11.35
N LEU A 158 22.39 15.08 -12.17
CA LEU A 158 22.89 16.40 -11.75
C LEU A 158 21.76 17.30 -11.23
N ASN A 159 20.57 17.26 -11.82
CA ASN A 159 19.42 18.02 -11.35
C ASN A 159 18.98 17.57 -9.95
N VAL A 160 19.03 16.27 -9.65
CA VAL A 160 18.74 15.73 -8.31
C VAL A 160 19.81 16.18 -7.30
N LEU A 161 21.09 16.18 -7.67
CA LEU A 161 22.16 16.71 -6.81
C LEU A 161 21.96 18.20 -6.48
N LYS A 162 21.65 19.02 -7.50
CA LYS A 162 21.35 20.45 -7.32
C LYS A 162 20.11 20.68 -6.47
N TYR A 163 19.09 19.83 -6.62
CA TYR A 163 17.89 19.87 -5.78
C TYR A 163 18.23 19.58 -4.32
N LEU A 164 18.97 18.51 -4.07
CA LEU A 164 19.38 18.11 -2.72
C LEU A 164 20.39 19.08 -2.07
N SER A 165 21.19 19.80 -2.85
CA SER A 165 22.12 20.80 -2.32
C SER A 165 21.43 22.12 -1.95
N GLY A 166 20.19 22.33 -2.41
CA GLY A 166 19.42 23.55 -2.19
C GLY A 166 19.75 24.66 -3.20
N ASN A 167 20.25 24.34 -4.40
CA ASN A 167 20.67 25.34 -5.39
C ASN A 167 19.49 26.05 -6.11
N TYR A 168 18.24 25.73 -5.77
CA TYR A 168 17.07 26.42 -6.32
C TYR A 168 16.60 27.50 -5.35
N SER A 169 16.96 28.76 -5.64
CA SER A 169 16.64 29.94 -4.83
C SER A 169 15.14 30.10 -4.56
N ILE A 170 14.30 29.63 -5.47
CA ILE A 170 12.83 29.64 -5.35
C ILE A 170 12.36 28.77 -4.16
N LEU A 171 13.10 27.72 -3.81
CA LEU A 171 12.74 26.79 -2.74
C LEU A 171 13.12 27.29 -1.34
N GLU A 172 13.91 28.36 -1.22
CA GLU A 172 14.23 28.97 0.07
C GLU A 172 12.97 29.49 0.78
N HIS A 173 12.01 30.02 0.01
CA HIS A 173 10.70 30.44 0.53
C HIS A 173 9.87 29.30 1.12
N TYR A 174 10.10 28.07 0.65
CA TYR A 174 9.44 26.85 1.14
C TYR A 174 10.19 26.18 2.31
N ARG A 175 11.25 26.81 2.84
CA ARG A 175 12.11 26.26 3.91
C ARG A 175 12.71 24.89 3.54
N VAL A 176 12.92 24.61 2.26
CA VAL A 176 13.58 23.38 1.80
C VAL A 176 15.09 23.56 1.95
N TYR A 177 15.63 23.09 3.07
CA TYR A 177 17.07 23.14 3.31
C TYR A 177 17.80 22.05 2.52
N GLY A 178 18.95 22.40 1.93
CA GLY A 178 19.86 21.45 1.31
C GLY A 178 20.26 20.34 2.29
N LYS A 179 20.07 19.09 1.88
CA LYS A 179 20.37 17.87 2.66
C LYS A 179 21.79 17.37 2.43
N ILE A 180 22.40 17.75 1.30
CA ILE A 180 23.80 17.49 0.96
C ILE A 180 24.51 18.81 0.66
N TRP A 181 25.83 18.78 0.59
CA TRP A 181 26.60 19.79 -0.12
C TRP A 181 27.03 19.19 -1.46
N PHE A 182 27.09 20.01 -2.49
CA PHE A 182 27.50 19.63 -3.84
C PHE A 182 28.39 20.74 -4.38
N ASP A 183 29.59 20.37 -4.81
CA ASP A 183 30.54 21.25 -5.49
C ASP A 183 30.45 21.00 -7.00
N PRO A 184 29.98 21.98 -7.79
CA PRO A 184 29.85 21.83 -9.23
C PRO A 184 31.18 21.94 -9.99
N GLU A 185 32.23 22.54 -9.40
CA GLU A 185 33.54 22.69 -10.05
C GLU A 185 34.35 21.39 -9.93
N ASP A 186 34.42 20.84 -8.71
CA ASP A 186 35.12 19.58 -8.43
C ASP A 186 34.28 18.33 -8.73
N GLU A 187 33.01 18.50 -9.14
CA GLU A 187 32.02 17.43 -9.34
C GLU A 187 31.97 16.42 -8.17
N VAL A 188 31.94 16.92 -6.93
CA VAL A 188 31.91 16.09 -5.71
C VAL A 188 30.76 16.49 -4.78
N PHE A 189 30.21 15.51 -4.08
CA PHE A 189 29.15 15.74 -3.09
C PHE A 189 29.35 14.92 -1.82
N GLY A 190 28.68 15.34 -0.75
CA GLY A 190 28.73 14.64 0.52
C GLY A 190 27.74 15.18 1.55
N ARG A 191 27.77 14.56 2.74
CA ARG A 191 26.86 14.87 3.84
C ARG A 191 26.93 16.34 4.26
N ARG A 192 25.77 16.99 4.35
CA ARG A 192 25.62 18.31 4.99
C ARG A 192 25.00 18.18 6.38
N GLY A 193 25.70 18.69 7.39
CA GLY A 193 25.20 18.77 8.76
C GLY A 193 25.35 17.48 9.58
N LYS A 194 25.40 17.65 10.91
CA LYS A 194 25.62 16.55 11.86
C LYS A 194 24.46 15.57 11.96
N TYR A 195 23.23 16.02 11.74
CA TYR A 195 22.00 15.24 11.92
C TYR A 195 21.54 14.47 10.67
N ALA A 196 22.21 14.60 9.52
CA ALA A 196 21.76 13.96 8.28
C ALA A 196 21.52 12.45 8.42
N ARG A 197 22.39 11.73 9.14
CA ARG A 197 22.24 10.29 9.41
C ARG A 197 20.98 9.97 10.22
N VAL A 198 20.67 10.78 11.23
CA VAL A 198 19.49 10.58 12.09
C VAL A 198 18.22 10.85 11.28
N ILE A 199 18.19 11.96 10.53
CA ILE A 199 17.06 12.30 9.65
C ILE A 199 16.82 11.19 8.63
N TYR A 200 17.89 10.73 7.97
CA TYR A 200 17.80 9.66 6.99
C TYR A 200 17.27 8.36 7.61
N ALA A 201 17.83 7.91 8.73
CA ALA A 201 17.41 6.66 9.36
C ALA A 201 15.94 6.67 9.84
N LEU A 202 15.41 7.83 10.22
CA LEU A 202 14.02 7.97 10.69
C LEU A 202 12.99 8.13 9.56
N ASN A 203 13.43 8.46 8.33
CA ASN A 203 12.54 8.78 7.21
C ASN A 203 12.84 7.95 5.96
N ILE A 204 13.74 6.96 6.05
CA ILE A 204 14.07 6.08 4.93
C ILE A 204 12.90 5.12 4.70
N GLY A 205 12.28 5.23 3.55
CA GLY A 205 11.23 4.33 3.08
C GLY A 205 10.77 4.72 1.69
N THR A 206 9.98 3.85 1.07
CA THR A 206 9.25 4.19 -0.17
C THR A 206 7.75 3.99 -0.01
N ILE A 207 7.32 3.51 1.16
CA ILE A 207 5.91 3.46 1.55
C ILE A 207 5.59 4.89 2.01
N PRO A 208 4.68 5.60 1.32
CA PRO A 208 4.27 6.92 1.76
C PRO A 208 3.58 6.82 3.12
N ASP A 209 3.84 7.78 4.00
CA ASP A 209 3.04 7.91 5.21
C ASP A 209 1.61 8.29 4.81
N GLU A 210 0.62 7.52 5.28
CA GLU A 210 -0.78 7.95 5.20
C GLU A 210 -0.99 9.12 6.16
N VAL A 211 -1.18 10.31 5.59
CA VAL A 211 -1.47 11.50 6.38
C VAL A 211 -2.90 11.39 6.91
N SER A 212 -3.01 11.00 8.18
CA SER A 212 -4.30 10.93 8.87
C SER A 212 -4.78 12.32 9.30
N VAL A 213 -5.99 12.68 8.87
CA VAL A 213 -6.72 13.87 9.28
C VAL A 213 -7.66 13.54 10.43
N LYS A 214 -7.51 14.26 11.54
CA LYS A 214 -8.40 14.13 12.69
C LYS A 214 -9.78 14.74 12.40
N VAL A 215 -10.83 13.94 12.57
CA VAL A 215 -12.22 14.36 12.36
C VAL A 215 -12.85 14.77 13.70
N PHE A 216 -13.42 15.97 13.72
CA PHE A 216 -14.13 16.52 14.88
C PHE A 216 -15.57 16.87 14.52
N THR A 217 -16.48 16.68 15.46
CA THR A 217 -17.81 17.27 15.34
C THR A 217 -17.75 18.80 15.47
N THR A 218 -18.79 19.51 15.04
CA THR A 218 -18.95 20.96 15.29
C THR A 218 -18.87 21.34 16.78
N LYS A 219 -19.18 20.40 17.70
CA LYS A 219 -19.05 20.56 19.15
C LYS A 219 -17.63 20.29 19.68
N GLY A 220 -16.65 20.08 18.80
CA GLY A 220 -15.25 19.80 19.17
C GLY A 220 -14.97 18.37 19.63
N LYS A 221 -15.97 17.47 19.63
CA LYS A 221 -15.77 16.05 19.96
C LYS A 221 -15.01 15.34 18.83
N TYR A 222 -13.90 14.69 19.16
CA TYR A 222 -13.18 13.81 18.24
C TYR A 222 -14.03 12.58 17.88
N VAL A 223 -14.04 12.22 16.60
CA VAL A 223 -14.85 11.13 16.03
C VAL A 223 -13.98 9.98 15.55
N GLY A 224 -12.85 10.29 14.91
CA GLY A 224 -11.97 9.32 14.28
C GLY A 224 -10.99 10.03 13.35
N ASN A 225 -10.29 9.25 12.53
CA ASN A 225 -9.40 9.76 11.49
C ASN A 225 -9.90 9.34 10.11
N ILE A 226 -9.59 10.15 9.12
CA ILE A 226 -9.74 9.85 7.68
C ILE A 226 -8.42 10.17 7.00
N GLU A 227 -8.14 9.59 5.84
CA GLU A 227 -6.96 9.97 5.04
C GLU A 227 -7.10 11.37 4.43
N GLU A 228 -5.97 12.03 4.20
CA GLU A 228 -5.89 13.34 3.53
C GLU A 228 -6.49 13.29 2.12
N GLU A 229 -6.17 12.25 1.32
CA GLU A 229 -6.71 12.12 -0.04
C GLU A 229 -8.23 11.98 -0.04
N PHE A 230 -8.79 11.26 0.93
CA PHE A 230 -10.25 11.17 1.09
C PHE A 230 -10.84 12.55 1.42
N LEU A 231 -10.19 13.33 2.29
CA LEU A 231 -10.62 14.69 2.63
C LEU A 231 -10.60 15.62 1.41
N GLU A 232 -9.57 15.54 0.56
CA GLU A 232 -9.43 16.39 -0.65
C GLU A 232 -10.58 16.19 -1.65
N ARG A 233 -11.18 15.00 -1.66
CA ARG A 233 -12.31 14.66 -2.53
C ARG A 233 -13.66 15.14 -1.96
N LEU A 234 -13.74 15.50 -0.68
CA LEU A 234 -15.00 15.88 -0.02
C LEU A 234 -15.40 17.33 -0.31
N VAL A 235 -16.66 17.52 -0.67
CA VAL A 235 -17.30 18.83 -0.82
C VAL A 235 -18.25 19.06 0.36
N PRO A 236 -18.35 20.29 0.91
CA PRO A 236 -19.33 20.59 1.96
C PRO A 236 -20.74 20.08 1.61
N GLY A 237 -21.31 19.25 2.49
CA GLY A 237 -22.58 18.55 2.28
C GLY A 237 -22.45 17.06 1.98
N ASP A 238 -21.25 16.57 1.66
CA ASP A 238 -21.00 15.14 1.46
C ASP A 238 -21.16 14.34 2.76
N ARG A 239 -21.75 13.15 2.65
CA ARG A 239 -22.03 12.26 3.77
C ARG A 239 -21.27 10.96 3.63
N PHE A 240 -20.51 10.62 4.65
CA PHE A 240 -19.68 9.40 4.70
C PHE A 240 -19.82 8.66 6.02
N ILE A 241 -19.43 7.39 6.04
CA ILE A 241 -19.47 6.54 7.23
C ILE A 241 -18.10 6.58 7.91
N LEU A 242 -18.10 6.87 9.22
CA LEU A 242 -16.91 6.80 10.07
C LEU A 242 -17.28 6.12 11.40
N GLY A 243 -16.60 5.01 11.73
CA GLY A 243 -16.90 4.23 12.94
C GLY A 243 -18.34 3.70 12.97
N GLY A 244 -18.87 3.30 11.82
CA GLY A 244 -20.23 2.75 11.67
C GLY A 244 -21.35 3.80 11.77
N LYS A 245 -21.02 5.09 11.79
CA LYS A 245 -21.99 6.19 11.88
C LYS A 245 -21.83 7.15 10.71
N VAL A 246 -22.95 7.72 10.25
CA VAL A 246 -22.95 8.67 9.13
C VAL A 246 -22.71 10.10 9.63
N TYR A 247 -21.78 10.79 8.96
CA TYR A 247 -21.40 12.17 9.22
C TYR A 247 -21.45 12.98 7.93
N GLU A 248 -21.91 14.23 8.02
CA GLU A 248 -21.87 15.19 6.93
C GLU A 248 -20.66 16.12 7.08
N TYR A 249 -19.85 16.21 6.03
CA TYR A 249 -18.70 17.09 5.93
C TYR A 249 -19.13 18.55 5.81
N ILE A 250 -18.48 19.43 6.60
CA ILE A 250 -18.78 20.87 6.60
C ILE A 250 -17.61 21.65 6.03
N ARG A 251 -16.40 21.41 6.57
CA ARG A 251 -15.18 22.11 6.18
C ARG A 251 -13.97 21.43 6.79
N SER A 252 -12.80 21.73 6.22
CA SER A 252 -11.51 21.44 6.81
C SER A 252 -10.78 22.73 7.21
N ARG A 253 -9.83 22.61 8.13
CA ARG A 253 -8.86 23.67 8.42
C ARG A 253 -7.56 23.03 8.89
N ALA A 254 -6.49 23.17 8.09
CA ALA A 254 -5.26 22.41 8.27
C ALA A 254 -5.57 20.89 8.36
N PHE A 255 -4.87 20.14 9.20
CA PHE A 255 -5.07 18.69 9.41
C PHE A 255 -6.27 18.34 10.31
N LYS A 256 -7.37 19.10 10.20
CA LYS A 256 -8.62 18.84 10.93
C LYS A 256 -9.82 18.97 10.01
N ALA A 257 -10.67 17.95 9.99
CA ALA A 257 -11.97 17.98 9.33
C ALA A 257 -13.08 18.20 10.37
N TYR A 258 -14.07 19.01 10.02
CA TYR A 258 -15.24 19.29 10.85
C TYR A 258 -16.49 18.70 10.20
N VAL A 259 -17.23 17.93 10.98
CA VAL A 259 -18.44 17.23 10.54
C VAL A 259 -19.63 17.52 11.46
N LYS A 260 -20.86 17.30 10.96
CA LYS A 260 -22.05 17.16 11.81
C LYS A 260 -22.59 15.73 11.76
N PRO A 261 -23.14 15.20 12.86
CA PRO A 261 -23.88 13.94 12.84
C PRO A 261 -25.01 13.98 11.81
N ALA A 262 -25.10 12.94 10.99
CA ALA A 262 -26.17 12.74 10.01
C ALA A 262 -26.65 11.28 10.05
N PHE A 263 -26.82 10.74 11.26
CA PHE A 263 -26.97 9.30 11.51
C PHE A 263 -28.13 8.63 10.76
N ASP A 264 -29.21 9.37 10.50
CA ASP A 264 -30.41 8.87 9.82
C ASP A 264 -30.38 9.11 8.30
N MET A 265 -29.31 9.70 7.77
CA MET A 265 -29.19 10.03 6.36
C MET A 265 -28.36 8.98 5.61
N LYS A 266 -28.64 8.83 4.31
CA LYS A 266 -27.82 7.96 3.45
C LYS A 266 -26.48 8.64 3.12
N PRO A 267 -25.37 7.88 3.12
CA PRO A 267 -24.08 8.37 2.62
C PRO A 267 -24.19 8.75 1.14
N THR A 268 -23.48 9.81 0.74
CA THR A 268 -23.40 10.28 -0.66
C THR A 268 -22.10 9.87 -1.33
N VAL A 269 -21.04 9.67 -0.55
CA VAL A 269 -19.78 9.11 -1.04
C VAL A 269 -19.74 7.61 -0.74
N PRO A 270 -19.14 6.79 -1.64
CA PRO A 270 -19.01 5.35 -1.42
C PRO A 270 -18.30 5.05 -0.10
N SER A 271 -18.55 3.88 0.47
CA SER A 271 -17.77 3.37 1.60
C SER A 271 -16.31 3.26 1.18
N TRP A 272 -15.49 4.15 1.70
CA TRP A 272 -14.05 4.14 1.50
C TRP A 272 -13.43 3.22 2.54
N PHE A 273 -12.69 2.22 2.07
CA PHE A 273 -11.88 1.32 2.89
C PHE A 273 -10.42 1.75 2.71
N SER A 274 -9.76 2.08 3.81
CA SER A 274 -8.30 2.11 3.92
C SER A 274 -7.77 0.75 3.47
N GLU A 275 -6.73 0.72 2.64
CA GLU A 275 -5.95 -0.52 2.44
C GLU A 275 -5.23 -0.93 3.74
#